data_AF-A0A2V8KQK6-F1
#
_entry.id   AF-A0A2V8KQK6-F1
#
_cell.length_a   1.000
_cell.length_b   1.000
_cell.length_c   1.000
_cell.angle_alpha   90.00
_cell.angle_beta   90.00
_cell.angle_gamma   90.00
#
_symmetry.space_group_name_H-M   'P 1'
#
loop_
_entity.id
_entity.type
_entity.pdbx_description
1 polymer ?
#
loop_
_entity_poly.entity_id
_entity_poly.type
_entity_poly.pdbx_seq_one_letter_code
_entity_poly.pdbx_strand_id
1 'polypeptide(L)'
;MSFDRNTVVWASAGTGKTRKLVEVYLELLERGVDPGRIVAVTFTERAAAEMRDRIRAALAATQGRWTSAISKLAAAPISTIHGFCGILLRQHGMELGIDPSFSILDEQQSLDLAREAARETIRHEIRSASEDAENLFRDFGLDGLVATLVAAGYWLKSVGHNADWLVARIQDQQNAATDLENLIGDEIRRYGGSFEAIGELFDELESRKARHPLRKRDDSRALLPRIGQIAGVRTSSRSANFARFYIDRFRSKKHALNAVDFDDLLLGTRNLLRGHDGIRRHYQDQFEALLVDEFQDTDEVQAEIISLLAADPQNPGRLSPRKLMIVGDPKQSIYRFRRARVTVFFRMLQRIRDEGGRLEHLQENYRSAAPIAEFSNRLSELMMDGRGKMGETADAQA
;
A
#
# COMPACT_ATOMS: atom_id res chain seq x y z
N MET A 1 -5.07 -9.74 -30.07
CA MET A 1 -5.74 -8.63 -29.37
C MET A 1 -4.97 -8.34 -28.09
N SER A 2 -4.80 -7.07 -27.70
CA SER A 2 -3.92 -6.74 -26.57
C SER A 2 -4.62 -6.79 -25.21
N PHE A 3 -5.96 -6.68 -25.18
CA PHE A 3 -6.74 -6.62 -23.94
C PHE A 3 -8.05 -7.44 -23.99
N ASP A 4 -7.89 -8.75 -24.20
CA ASP A 4 -8.96 -9.77 -24.19
C ASP A 4 -9.00 -10.61 -22.90
N ARG A 5 -8.06 -10.37 -21.98
CA ARG A 5 -7.97 -10.95 -20.64
C ARG A 5 -7.38 -9.92 -19.68
N ASN A 6 -7.40 -10.23 -18.38
CA ASN A 6 -6.57 -9.46 -17.44
C ASN A 6 -5.11 -9.71 -17.77
N THR A 7 -4.29 -8.67 -17.81
CA THR A 7 -2.94 -8.74 -18.38
C THR A 7 -1.90 -8.14 -17.43
N VAL A 8 -0.79 -8.84 -17.28
CA VAL A 8 0.44 -8.34 -16.69
C VAL A 8 1.43 -8.07 -17.81
N VAL A 9 1.92 -6.85 -17.93
CA VAL A 9 3.01 -6.51 -18.83
C VAL A 9 4.29 -6.33 -18.03
N TRP A 10 5.18 -7.29 -18.17
CA TRP A 10 6.53 -7.20 -17.64
C TRP A 10 7.40 -6.50 -18.67
N ALA A 11 7.83 -5.28 -18.36
CA ALA A 11 8.49 -4.43 -19.33
C ALA A 11 9.78 -3.81 -18.78
N SER A 12 10.93 -4.24 -19.32
CA SER A 12 12.23 -3.70 -18.94
C SER A 12 12.36 -2.20 -19.27
N ALA A 13 13.43 -1.56 -18.82
CA ALA A 13 13.66 -0.15 -19.11
C ALA A 13 13.73 0.10 -20.63
N GLY A 14 12.99 1.10 -21.10
CA GLY A 14 13.02 1.52 -22.50
C GLY A 14 12.23 0.63 -23.48
N THR A 15 11.41 -0.31 -23.01
CA THR A 15 10.69 -1.26 -23.87
C THR A 15 9.27 -0.82 -24.27
N GLY A 16 8.91 0.43 -23.96
CA GLY A 16 7.66 1.03 -24.45
C GLY A 16 6.43 0.80 -23.56
N LYS A 17 6.58 0.65 -22.23
CA LYS A 17 5.48 0.57 -21.24
C LYS A 17 4.32 1.53 -21.54
N THR A 18 4.62 2.82 -21.59
CA THR A 18 3.64 3.88 -21.83
C THR A 18 3.01 3.78 -23.21
N ARG A 19 3.78 3.38 -24.23
CA ARG A 19 3.25 3.17 -25.58
C ARG A 19 2.20 2.05 -25.58
N LYS A 20 2.49 0.92 -24.94
CA LYS A 20 1.56 -0.21 -24.81
C LYS A 20 0.26 0.20 -24.08
N LEU A 21 0.36 0.97 -23.01
CA LEU A 21 -0.81 1.51 -22.30
C LEU A 21 -1.67 2.42 -23.18
N VAL A 22 -1.04 3.29 -23.96
CA VAL A 22 -1.74 4.16 -24.92
C VAL A 22 -2.41 3.34 -26.02
N GLU A 23 -1.73 2.32 -26.57
CA GLU A 23 -2.30 1.41 -27.57
C GLU A 23 -3.55 0.69 -27.03
N VAL A 24 -3.48 0.14 -25.82
CA VAL A 24 -4.63 -0.51 -25.16
C VAL A 24 -5.78 0.47 -24.92
N TYR A 25 -5.47 1.70 -24.50
CA TYR A 25 -6.49 2.74 -24.32
C TYR A 25 -7.21 3.03 -25.65
N LEU A 26 -6.48 3.17 -26.76
CA LEU A 26 -7.05 3.39 -28.08
C LEU A 26 -7.88 2.18 -28.56
N GLU A 27 -7.42 0.95 -28.33
CA GLU A 27 -8.20 -0.27 -28.64
C GLU A 27 -9.53 -0.32 -27.88
N LEU A 28 -9.56 0.13 -26.62
CA LEU A 28 -10.79 0.24 -25.84
C LEU A 28 -11.75 1.28 -26.42
N LEU A 29 -11.25 2.44 -26.85
CA LEU A 29 -12.06 3.44 -27.54
C LEU A 29 -12.63 2.91 -28.87
N GLU A 30 -11.83 2.16 -29.63
CA GLU A 30 -12.26 1.50 -30.87
C GLU A 30 -13.40 0.49 -30.64
N ARG A 31 -13.44 -0.14 -29.47
CA ARG A 31 -14.53 -1.02 -29.02
C ARG A 31 -15.77 -0.25 -28.54
N GLY A 32 -15.74 1.08 -28.53
CA GLY A 32 -16.85 1.93 -28.10
C GLY A 32 -16.88 2.23 -26.61
N VAL A 33 -15.81 1.92 -25.86
CA VAL A 33 -15.72 2.27 -24.43
C VAL A 33 -15.55 3.78 -24.30
N ASP A 34 -16.35 4.41 -23.44
CA ASP A 34 -16.25 5.84 -23.19
C ASP A 34 -14.96 6.17 -22.40
N PRO A 35 -14.23 7.27 -22.72
CA PRO A 35 -13.03 7.67 -21.98
C PRO A 35 -13.22 7.77 -20.46
N GLY A 36 -14.41 8.18 -19.99
CA GLY A 36 -14.75 8.28 -18.57
C GLY A 36 -14.92 6.92 -17.88
N ARG A 37 -14.97 5.82 -18.63
CA ARG A 37 -15.06 4.44 -18.14
C ARG A 37 -13.71 3.71 -18.15
N ILE A 38 -12.64 4.36 -18.57
CA ILE A 38 -11.28 3.80 -18.60
C ILE A 38 -10.41 4.52 -17.58
N VAL A 39 -10.08 3.84 -16.49
CA VAL A 39 -9.16 4.36 -15.45
C VAL A 39 -7.74 4.06 -15.85
N ALA A 40 -6.91 5.10 -15.94
CA ALA A 40 -5.47 4.98 -16.18
C ALA A 40 -4.70 5.65 -15.04
N VAL A 41 -3.98 4.84 -14.26
CA VAL A 41 -3.23 5.29 -13.08
C VAL A 41 -1.74 5.26 -13.39
N THR A 42 -1.04 6.36 -13.12
CA THR A 42 0.42 6.49 -13.28
C THR A 42 1.09 6.90 -11.97
N PHE A 43 2.41 6.72 -11.88
CA PHE A 43 3.17 7.08 -10.67
C PHE A 43 3.29 8.59 -10.42
N THR A 44 3.32 9.41 -11.49
CA THR A 44 3.48 10.87 -11.39
C THR A 44 2.43 11.63 -12.19
N GLU A 45 2.14 12.87 -11.79
CA GLU A 45 1.25 13.78 -12.53
C GLU A 45 1.79 14.08 -13.94
N ARG A 46 3.11 14.19 -14.08
CA ARG A 46 3.75 14.37 -15.39
C ARG A 46 3.52 13.17 -16.30
N ALA A 47 3.61 11.94 -15.78
CA ALA A 47 3.34 10.74 -16.57
C ALA A 47 1.87 10.65 -16.98
N ALA A 48 0.93 11.01 -16.10
CA ALA A 48 -0.50 11.09 -16.43
C ALA A 48 -0.78 12.12 -17.53
N ALA A 49 -0.17 13.31 -17.43
CA ALA A 49 -0.28 14.36 -18.44
C ALA A 49 0.28 13.89 -19.78
N GLU A 50 1.49 13.32 -19.79
CA GLU A 50 2.12 12.79 -21.00
C GLU A 50 1.28 11.68 -21.65
N MET A 51 0.71 10.75 -20.86
CA MET A 51 -0.19 9.72 -21.35
C MET A 51 -1.44 10.33 -22.01
N ARG A 52 -2.06 11.31 -21.36
CA ARG A 52 -3.23 12.03 -21.90
C ARG A 52 -2.92 12.75 -23.21
N ASP A 53 -1.77 13.40 -23.30
CA ASP A 53 -1.35 14.11 -24.52
C ASP A 53 -1.08 13.14 -25.68
N ARG A 54 -0.44 12.00 -25.41
CA ARG A 54 -0.22 10.93 -26.40
C ARG A 54 -1.53 10.37 -26.94
N ILE A 55 -2.50 10.09 -26.05
CA ILE A 55 -3.85 9.62 -26.46
C ILE A 55 -4.52 10.71 -27.31
N ARG A 56 -4.51 11.96 -26.87
CA ARG A 56 -5.11 13.08 -27.61
C ARG A 56 -4.51 13.24 -29.00
N ALA A 57 -3.19 13.20 -29.13
CA ALA A 57 -2.49 13.33 -30.40
C ALA A 57 -2.85 12.19 -31.36
N ALA A 58 -2.90 10.95 -30.85
CA ALA A 58 -3.31 9.79 -31.65
C ALA A 58 -4.76 9.91 -32.16
N LEU A 59 -5.68 10.37 -31.31
CA LEU A 59 -7.08 10.58 -31.70
C LEU A 59 -7.26 11.74 -32.69
N ALA A 60 -6.48 12.81 -32.56
CA ALA A 60 -6.55 13.98 -33.45
C ALA A 60 -6.09 13.65 -34.88
N ALA A 61 -5.21 12.66 -35.04
CA ALA A 61 -4.70 12.25 -36.35
C ALA A 61 -5.75 11.59 -37.27
N THR A 62 -6.91 11.16 -36.75
CA THR A 62 -7.88 10.36 -37.49
C THR A 62 -9.02 11.19 -38.13
N GLN A 63 -8.72 12.37 -38.69
CA GLN A 63 -9.66 13.22 -39.46
C GLN A 63 -11.05 13.42 -38.82
N GLY A 64 -11.11 13.72 -37.52
CA GLY A 64 -12.37 14.10 -36.84
C GLY A 64 -13.26 12.94 -36.36
N ARG A 65 -12.89 11.67 -36.61
CA ARG A 65 -13.60 10.47 -36.11
C ARG A 65 -13.82 10.51 -34.59
N TRP A 66 -12.85 11.04 -33.85
CA TRP A 66 -12.82 10.98 -32.38
C TRP A 66 -13.16 12.30 -31.68
N THR A 67 -13.83 13.23 -32.35
CA THR A 67 -14.15 14.57 -31.79
C THR A 67 -14.85 14.48 -30.43
N SER A 68 -15.82 13.56 -30.27
CA SER A 68 -16.50 13.35 -28.97
C SER A 68 -15.62 12.69 -27.91
N ALA A 69 -14.67 11.83 -28.27
CA ALA A 69 -13.77 11.21 -27.30
C ALA A 69 -12.74 12.23 -26.81
N ILE A 70 -12.22 13.06 -27.72
CA ILE A 70 -11.27 14.13 -27.41
C ILE A 70 -11.87 15.14 -26.43
N SER A 71 -13.15 15.52 -26.59
CA SER A 71 -13.81 16.45 -25.66
C SER A 71 -13.98 15.88 -24.26
N LYS A 72 -14.23 14.57 -24.13
CA LYS A 72 -14.36 13.87 -22.85
C LYS A 72 -13.01 13.54 -22.19
N LEU A 73 -11.93 13.46 -22.96
CA LEU A 73 -10.60 13.06 -22.46
C LEU A 73 -10.05 14.00 -21.38
N ALA A 74 -10.48 15.27 -21.34
CA ALA A 74 -10.10 16.21 -20.29
C ALA A 74 -10.60 15.77 -18.90
N ALA A 75 -11.79 15.18 -18.83
CA ALA A 75 -12.40 14.67 -17.60
C ALA A 75 -12.17 13.16 -17.37
N ALA A 76 -11.51 12.48 -18.31
CA ALA A 76 -11.21 11.06 -18.18
C ALA A 76 -10.27 10.79 -16.99
N PRO A 77 -10.47 9.68 -16.26
CA PRO A 77 -9.68 9.34 -15.07
C PRO A 77 -8.27 8.83 -15.43
N ILE A 78 -7.44 9.75 -15.93
CA ILE A 78 -6.02 9.57 -16.24
C ILE A 78 -5.21 10.42 -15.26
N SER A 79 -4.70 9.84 -14.18
CA SER A 79 -4.11 10.60 -13.07
C SER A 79 -3.14 9.74 -12.24
N THR A 80 -2.56 10.31 -11.18
CA THR A 80 -1.98 9.49 -10.12
C THR A 80 -3.06 8.76 -9.32
N ILE A 81 -2.67 7.70 -8.60
CA ILE A 81 -3.60 6.98 -7.72
C ILE A 81 -4.21 7.88 -6.66
N HIS A 82 -3.44 8.84 -6.12
CA HIS A 82 -3.92 9.82 -5.17
C HIS A 82 -4.94 10.77 -5.81
N GLY A 83 -4.66 11.26 -7.02
CA GLY A 83 -5.61 12.09 -7.77
C GLY A 83 -6.92 11.36 -8.05
N PHE A 84 -6.85 10.08 -8.42
CA PHE A 84 -8.02 9.23 -8.60
C PHE A 84 -8.82 9.04 -7.29
N CYS A 85 -8.14 8.71 -6.19
CA CYS A 85 -8.75 8.60 -4.86
C CYS A 85 -9.42 9.91 -4.42
N GLY A 86 -8.79 11.06 -4.71
CA GLY A 86 -9.35 12.38 -4.48
C GLY A 86 -10.67 12.60 -5.21
N ILE A 87 -10.78 12.18 -6.47
CA ILE A 87 -12.04 12.28 -7.22
C ILE A 87 -13.14 11.46 -6.55
N LEU A 88 -12.86 10.21 -6.19
CA LEU A 88 -13.82 9.31 -5.52
C LEU A 88 -14.29 9.86 -4.17
N LEU A 89 -13.36 10.38 -3.36
CA LEU A 89 -13.70 10.97 -2.07
C LEU A 89 -14.45 12.30 -2.20
N ARG A 90 -14.25 13.09 -3.26
CA ARG A 90 -15.11 14.26 -3.50
C ARG A 90 -16.53 13.86 -3.89
N GLN A 91 -16.70 12.72 -4.57
CA GLN A 91 -18.02 12.23 -4.99
C GLN A 91 -18.80 11.57 -3.83
N HIS A 92 -18.12 10.81 -2.98
CA HIS A 92 -18.78 9.98 -1.95
C HIS A 92 -18.15 10.03 -0.55
N GLY A 93 -17.20 10.94 -0.31
CA GLY A 93 -16.52 11.06 0.98
C GLY A 93 -17.44 11.42 2.14
N MET A 94 -18.61 12.01 1.86
CA MET A 94 -19.62 12.32 2.88
C MET A 94 -20.08 11.09 3.67
N GLU A 95 -20.10 9.90 3.05
CA GLU A 95 -20.42 8.63 3.73
C GLU A 95 -19.40 8.26 4.82
N LEU A 96 -18.20 8.84 4.74
CA LEU A 96 -17.13 8.70 5.73
C LEU A 96 -16.98 9.95 6.61
N GLY A 97 -17.88 10.94 6.50
CA GLY A 97 -17.76 12.24 7.17
C GLY A 97 -16.64 13.12 6.62
N ILE A 98 -16.19 12.88 5.37
CA ILE A 98 -15.20 13.72 4.69
C ILE A 98 -15.95 14.74 3.82
N ASP A 99 -15.77 16.02 4.12
CA ASP A 99 -16.36 17.12 3.37
C ASP A 99 -15.77 17.18 1.94
N PRO A 100 -16.57 17.12 0.86
CA PRO A 100 -16.12 17.17 -0.54
C PRO A 100 -15.26 18.37 -0.92
N SER A 101 -15.29 19.45 -0.14
CA SER A 101 -14.51 20.66 -0.36
C SER A 101 -13.11 20.60 0.26
N PHE A 102 -12.68 19.45 0.80
CA PHE A 102 -11.39 19.30 1.47
C PHE A 102 -10.21 19.81 0.64
N SER A 103 -9.23 20.38 1.35
CA SER A 103 -7.89 20.67 0.83
C SER A 103 -6.96 19.47 1.01
N ILE A 104 -5.94 19.33 0.16
CA ILE A 104 -4.95 18.25 0.27
C ILE A 104 -3.68 18.84 0.88
N LEU A 105 -3.24 18.28 2.02
CA LEU A 105 -1.97 18.60 2.64
C LEU A 105 -0.84 17.87 1.90
N ASP A 106 0.21 18.59 1.56
CA ASP A 106 1.43 17.96 1.05
C ASP A 106 2.19 17.19 2.16
N GLU A 107 3.25 16.47 1.77
CA GLU A 107 4.03 15.65 2.70
C GLU A 107 4.62 16.47 3.87
N GLN A 108 5.05 17.71 3.60
CA GLN A 108 5.70 18.57 4.60
C GLN A 108 4.66 19.18 5.55
N GLN A 109 3.57 19.71 5.00
CA GLN A 109 2.44 20.24 5.78
C GLN A 109 1.84 19.18 6.71
N SER A 110 1.65 17.97 6.19
CA SER A 110 1.15 16.84 6.99
C SER A 110 2.13 16.46 8.11
N LEU A 111 3.44 16.42 7.82
CA LEU A 111 4.47 16.12 8.80
C LEU A 111 4.54 17.17 9.92
N ASP A 112 4.47 18.45 9.57
CA ASP A 112 4.52 19.53 10.55
C ASP A 112 3.29 19.53 11.45
N LEU A 113 2.10 19.33 10.87
CA LEU A 113 0.85 19.18 11.63
C LEU A 113 0.87 17.93 12.54
N ALA A 114 1.46 16.83 12.07
CA ALA A 114 1.65 15.62 12.86
C ALA A 114 2.60 15.86 14.05
N ARG A 115 3.72 16.55 13.85
CA ARG A 115 4.65 16.92 14.93
C ARG A 115 4.00 17.84 15.95
N GLU A 116 3.21 18.80 15.49
CA GLU A 116 2.44 19.69 16.36
C GLU A 116 1.43 18.89 17.21
N ALA A 117 0.63 18.02 16.58
CA ALA A 117 -0.30 17.14 17.28
C ALA A 117 0.39 16.25 18.31
N ALA A 118 1.56 15.68 17.99
CA ALA A 118 2.34 14.87 18.92
C ALA A 118 2.81 15.71 20.13
N ARG A 119 3.37 16.90 19.90
CA ARG A 119 3.81 17.82 20.97
C ARG A 119 2.69 18.23 21.90
N GLU A 120 1.52 18.55 21.35
CA GLU A 120 0.33 18.88 22.15
C GLU A 120 -0.19 17.69 22.95
N THR A 121 -0.11 16.48 22.38
CA THR A 121 -0.46 15.25 23.08
C THR A 121 0.43 15.05 24.30
N ILE A 122 1.74 15.08 24.11
CA ILE A 122 2.70 14.93 25.20
C ILE A 122 2.47 16.01 26.27
N ARG A 123 2.27 17.27 25.87
CA ARG A 123 2.03 18.37 26.81
C ARG A 123 0.73 18.20 27.61
N HIS A 124 -0.34 17.74 26.97
CA HIS A 124 -1.61 17.50 27.64
C HIS A 124 -1.48 16.40 28.71
N GLU A 125 -0.86 15.29 28.33
CA GLU A 125 -0.72 14.10 29.18
C GLU A 125 0.22 14.32 30.38
N ILE A 126 1.28 15.12 30.20
CA ILE A 126 2.14 15.54 31.32
C ILE A 126 1.35 16.43 32.29
N ARG A 127 0.51 17.34 31.79
CA ARG A 127 -0.32 18.22 32.64
C ARG A 127 -1.40 17.48 33.42
N SER A 128 -1.87 16.34 32.91
CA SER A 128 -2.80 15.47 33.62
C SER A 128 -2.11 14.53 34.61
N ALA A 129 -0.82 14.73 34.91
CA ALA A 129 -0.03 13.90 35.83
C ALA A 129 -0.07 12.40 35.48
N SER A 130 -0.04 12.08 34.19
CA SER A 130 0.03 10.70 33.72
C SER A 130 1.41 10.12 34.02
N GLU A 131 1.49 9.18 34.95
CA GLU A 131 2.74 8.48 35.31
C GLU A 131 3.37 7.80 34.07
N ASP A 132 2.52 7.32 33.16
CA ASP A 132 2.95 6.73 31.90
C ASP A 132 3.62 7.75 30.98
N ALA A 133 3.08 8.97 30.91
CA ALA A 133 3.65 10.07 30.13
C ALA A 133 4.99 10.54 30.72
N GLU A 134 5.09 10.65 32.05
CA GLU A 134 6.33 11.04 32.73
C GLU A 134 7.45 10.02 32.51
N ASN A 135 7.13 8.72 32.58
CA ASN A 135 8.08 7.65 32.31
C ASN A 135 8.56 7.67 30.85
N LEU A 136 7.64 7.77 29.89
CA LEU A 136 8.00 7.87 28.48
C LEU A 136 8.83 9.13 28.19
N PHE A 137 8.49 10.26 28.81
CA PHE A 137 9.26 11.49 28.67
C PHE A 137 10.68 11.36 29.25
N ARG A 138 10.84 10.67 30.39
CA ARG A 138 12.14 10.37 30.98
C ARG A 138 12.99 9.50 30.07
N ASP A 139 12.39 8.49 29.46
CA ASP A 139 13.10 7.51 28.63
C ASP A 139 13.51 8.08 27.26
N PHE A 140 12.66 8.89 26.63
CA PHE A 140 12.84 9.34 25.23
C PHE A 140 13.15 10.84 25.08
N GLY A 141 12.88 11.65 26.10
CA GLY A 141 12.84 13.11 25.97
C GLY A 141 11.71 13.59 25.04
N LEU A 142 11.56 14.92 24.89
CA LEU A 142 10.48 15.49 24.08
C LEU A 142 10.62 15.12 22.59
N ASP A 143 11.76 15.42 21.98
CA ASP A 143 11.94 15.24 20.54
C ASP A 143 11.98 13.76 20.14
N GLY A 144 12.57 12.91 20.97
CA GLY A 144 12.55 11.46 20.78
C GLY A 144 11.12 10.91 20.82
N LEU A 145 10.32 11.30 21.83
CA LEU A 145 8.94 10.86 21.95
C LEU A 145 8.08 11.37 20.78
N VAL A 146 8.24 12.61 20.36
CA VAL A 146 7.57 13.15 19.15
C VAL A 146 7.92 12.32 17.92
N ALA A 147 9.20 12.05 17.69
CA ALA A 147 9.66 11.25 16.55
C ALA A 147 9.07 9.84 16.57
N THR A 148 9.04 9.20 17.74
CA THR A 148 8.45 7.86 17.93
C THR A 148 6.96 7.84 17.63
N LEU A 149 6.19 8.81 18.12
CA LEU A 149 4.74 8.88 17.86
C LEU A 149 4.43 9.10 16.38
N VAL A 150 5.12 10.05 15.75
CA VAL A 150 4.95 10.33 14.32
C VAL A 150 5.34 9.11 13.48
N ALA A 151 6.44 8.45 13.80
CA ALA A 151 6.86 7.23 13.12
C ALA A 151 5.85 6.08 13.30
N ALA A 152 5.28 5.91 14.49
CA ALA A 152 4.25 4.91 14.76
C ALA A 152 2.98 5.18 13.94
N GLY A 153 2.53 6.44 13.86
CA GLY A 153 1.39 6.84 13.03
C GLY A 153 1.64 6.57 11.55
N TYR A 154 2.81 6.95 11.03
CA TYR A 154 3.20 6.68 9.65
C TYR A 154 3.26 5.17 9.36
N TRP A 155 3.82 4.37 10.28
CA TRP A 155 3.90 2.93 10.13
C TRP A 155 2.52 2.27 10.11
N LEU A 156 1.60 2.64 11.01
CA LEU A 156 0.23 2.10 11.03
C LEU A 156 -0.50 2.34 9.72
N LYS A 157 -0.42 3.57 9.20
CA LYS A 157 -0.98 3.92 7.89
C LYS A 157 -0.35 3.08 6.77
N SER A 158 0.96 2.83 6.82
CA SER A 158 1.68 2.01 5.82
C SER A 158 1.23 0.55 5.73
N VAL A 159 0.73 0.00 6.84
CA VAL A 159 0.18 -1.36 6.89
C VAL A 159 -1.35 -1.38 6.77
N GLY A 160 -1.95 -0.21 6.56
CA GLY A 160 -3.39 -0.06 6.38
C GLY A 160 -4.22 -0.20 7.66
N HIS A 161 -3.61 -0.04 8.84
CA HIS A 161 -4.25 -0.19 10.15
C HIS A 161 -4.39 1.15 10.88
N ASN A 162 -5.24 1.18 11.91
CA ASN A 162 -5.49 2.34 12.76
C ASN A 162 -4.90 2.14 14.17
N ALA A 163 -5.08 3.13 15.04
CA ALA A 163 -4.60 3.06 16.41
C ALA A 163 -5.27 1.96 17.24
N ASP A 164 -6.56 1.67 17.00
CA ASP A 164 -7.28 0.62 17.74
C ASP A 164 -6.68 -0.76 17.48
N TRP A 165 -6.26 -1.02 16.23
CA TRP A 165 -5.53 -2.23 15.90
C TRP A 165 -4.23 -2.34 16.70
N LEU A 166 -3.48 -1.24 16.87
CA LEU A 166 -2.25 -1.24 17.65
C LEU A 166 -2.51 -1.59 19.11
N VAL A 167 -3.53 -0.96 19.71
CA VAL A 167 -3.94 -1.20 21.10
C VAL A 167 -4.35 -2.67 21.30
N ALA A 168 -5.21 -3.19 20.42
CA ALA A 168 -5.65 -4.58 20.47
C ALA A 168 -4.47 -5.57 20.37
N ARG A 169 -3.50 -5.30 19.50
CA ARG A 169 -2.34 -6.18 19.33
C ARG A 169 -1.41 -6.19 20.53
N ILE A 170 -1.30 -5.06 21.23
CA ILE A 170 -0.50 -5.01 22.45
C ILE A 170 -1.24 -5.71 23.60
N GLN A 171 -2.57 -5.63 23.64
CA GLN A 171 -3.36 -6.45 24.57
C GLN A 171 -3.15 -7.94 24.33
N ASP A 172 -3.14 -8.40 23.07
CA ASP A 172 -2.85 -9.81 22.74
C ASP A 172 -1.45 -10.24 23.27
N GLN A 173 -0.45 -9.36 23.12
CA GLN A 173 0.91 -9.62 23.64
C GLN A 173 0.95 -9.67 25.17
N GLN A 174 0.21 -8.80 25.85
CA GLN A 174 0.08 -8.82 27.31
C GLN A 174 -0.54 -10.12 27.79
N ASN A 175 -1.67 -10.53 27.19
CA ASN A 175 -2.36 -11.75 27.56
C ASN A 175 -1.43 -12.96 27.39
N ALA A 176 -0.72 -13.06 26.26
CA ALA A 176 0.24 -14.12 26.02
C ALA A 176 1.42 -14.12 27.02
N ALA A 177 1.87 -12.95 27.47
CA ALA A 177 2.91 -12.84 28.49
C ALA A 177 2.39 -13.30 29.87
N THR A 178 1.18 -12.91 30.25
CA THR A 178 0.52 -13.33 31.49
C THR A 178 0.27 -14.84 31.51
N ASP A 179 -0.20 -15.42 30.40
CA ASP A 179 -0.38 -16.87 30.29
C ASP A 179 0.94 -17.62 30.48
N LEU A 180 2.03 -17.09 29.94
CA LEU A 180 3.37 -17.66 30.10
C LEU A 180 3.85 -17.57 31.55
N GLU A 181 3.66 -16.43 32.21
CA GLU A 181 4.00 -16.23 33.62
C GLU A 181 3.22 -17.18 34.54
N ASN A 182 1.92 -17.35 34.28
CA ASN A 182 1.07 -18.28 35.03
C ASN A 182 1.53 -19.73 34.84
N LEU A 183 1.84 -20.13 33.60
CA LEU A 183 2.31 -21.48 33.29
C LEU A 183 3.67 -21.77 33.96
N ILE A 184 4.59 -20.80 33.92
CA ILE A 184 5.87 -20.89 34.64
C ILE A 184 5.62 -20.95 36.15
N GLY A 185 4.72 -20.13 36.69
CA GLY A 185 4.39 -20.12 38.12
C GLY A 185 3.76 -21.43 38.61
N ASP A 186 2.89 -22.03 37.82
CA ASP A 186 2.29 -23.34 38.08
C ASP A 186 3.34 -24.46 38.04
N GLU A 187 4.26 -24.42 37.08
CA GLU A 187 5.34 -25.40 36.98
C GLU A 187 6.39 -25.25 38.09
N ILE A 188 6.74 -24.02 38.48
CA ILE A 188 7.60 -23.77 39.66
C ILE A 188 6.96 -24.33 40.93
N ARG A 189 5.64 -24.15 41.10
CA ARG A 189 4.88 -24.73 42.21
C ARG A 189 4.84 -26.25 42.16
N ARG A 190 4.75 -26.85 40.97
CA ARG A 190 4.71 -28.30 40.76
C ARG A 190 6.06 -28.97 41.00
N TYR A 191 7.17 -28.36 40.58
CA TYR A 191 8.52 -28.93 40.68
C TYR A 191 9.36 -28.41 41.86
N GLY A 192 8.76 -27.60 42.75
CA GLY A 192 9.40 -27.17 43.99
C GLY A 192 10.65 -26.31 43.81
N GLY A 193 10.80 -25.62 42.67
CA GLY A 193 11.95 -24.73 42.41
C GLY A 193 13.21 -25.42 41.88
N SER A 194 13.12 -26.61 41.27
CA SER A 194 14.25 -27.20 40.53
C SER A 194 14.67 -26.30 39.36
N PHE A 195 15.85 -25.69 39.47
CA PHE A 195 16.41 -24.80 38.44
C PHE A 195 16.65 -25.51 37.09
N GLU A 196 16.89 -26.84 37.10
CA GLU A 196 17.02 -27.65 35.87
C GLU A 196 15.69 -27.78 35.13
N ALA A 197 14.60 -28.09 35.83
CA ALA A 197 13.27 -28.19 35.21
C ALA A 197 12.77 -26.84 34.67
N ILE A 198 13.13 -25.74 35.34
CA ILE A 198 12.87 -24.37 34.87
C ILE A 198 13.70 -24.07 33.61
N GLY A 199 14.95 -24.53 33.54
CA GLY A 199 15.82 -24.39 32.36
C GLY A 199 15.29 -25.15 31.15
N GLU A 200 14.90 -26.42 31.32
CA GLU A 200 14.31 -27.24 30.25
C GLU A 200 13.00 -26.64 29.72
N LEU A 201 12.15 -26.11 30.60
CA LEU A 201 10.94 -25.40 30.21
C LEU A 201 11.26 -24.13 29.41
N PHE A 202 12.30 -23.38 29.81
CA PHE A 202 12.71 -22.16 29.11
C PHE A 202 13.19 -22.47 27.69
N ASP A 203 13.97 -23.53 27.51
CA ASP A 203 14.42 -24.00 26.20
C ASP A 203 13.25 -24.51 25.34
N GLU A 204 12.28 -25.21 25.93
CA GLU A 204 11.08 -25.64 25.23
C GLU A 204 10.23 -24.44 24.77
N LEU A 205 10.04 -23.44 25.65
CA LEU A 205 9.30 -22.21 25.35
C LEU A 205 10.01 -21.35 24.29
N GLU A 206 11.34 -21.23 24.32
CA GLU A 206 12.14 -20.60 23.26
C GLU A 206 11.99 -21.34 21.92
N SER A 207 11.96 -22.68 21.94
CA SER A 207 11.72 -23.49 20.73
C SER A 207 10.29 -23.36 20.17
N ARG A 208 9.30 -23.04 21.02
CA ARG A 208 7.92 -22.71 20.62
C ARG A 208 7.82 -21.28 20.10
N LYS A 209 8.53 -20.32 20.71
CA LYS A 209 8.71 -18.94 20.23
C LYS A 209 9.31 -18.90 18.82
N ALA A 210 10.24 -19.79 18.51
CA ALA A 210 10.84 -19.93 17.18
C ALA A 210 9.84 -20.35 16.08
N ARG A 211 8.74 -21.00 16.45
CA ARG A 211 7.67 -21.48 15.54
C ARG A 211 6.49 -20.51 15.42
N HIS A 212 6.49 -19.41 16.18
CA HIS A 212 5.38 -18.46 16.17
C HIS A 212 5.32 -17.69 14.83
N PRO A 213 4.15 -17.56 14.18
CA PRO A 213 3.99 -16.92 12.87
C PRO A 213 4.44 -15.44 12.80
N LEU A 214 4.79 -14.83 13.94
CA LEU A 214 5.16 -13.42 14.09
C LEU A 214 6.65 -13.12 13.83
N ARG A 215 7.50 -14.14 13.59
CA ARG A 215 8.95 -13.96 13.36
C ARG A 215 9.38 -14.05 11.89
N LYS A 216 8.46 -14.16 10.92
CA LYS A 216 8.86 -14.09 9.50
C LYS A 216 9.54 -12.75 9.25
N ARG A 217 10.85 -12.81 8.99
CA ARG A 217 11.80 -11.70 8.88
C ARG A 217 11.39 -10.64 7.84
N ASP A 218 10.44 -11.00 6.96
CA ASP A 218 9.91 -10.20 5.86
C ASP A 218 8.44 -9.78 6.03
N ASP A 219 7.79 -10.08 7.17
CA ASP A 219 6.43 -9.61 7.42
C ASP A 219 6.46 -8.17 7.95
N SER A 220 5.94 -7.25 7.15
CA SER A 220 5.70 -5.86 7.52
C SER A 220 4.87 -5.64 8.79
N ARG A 221 4.11 -6.65 9.22
CA ARG A 221 3.31 -6.66 10.45
C ARG A 221 4.14 -6.98 11.70
N ALA A 222 5.41 -7.37 11.53
CA ALA A 222 6.31 -7.82 12.59
C ALA A 222 7.18 -6.70 13.21
N LEU A 223 6.76 -5.43 13.13
CA LEU A 223 7.48 -4.34 13.79
C LEU A 223 7.17 -4.26 15.30
N LEU A 224 5.97 -4.70 15.71
CA LEU A 224 5.53 -4.80 17.10
C LEU A 224 6.44 -5.66 18.01
N PRO A 225 6.89 -6.87 17.59
CA PRO A 225 7.89 -7.64 18.32
C PRO A 225 9.16 -6.85 18.64
N ARG A 226 9.57 -5.88 17.82
CA ARG A 226 10.82 -5.11 18.05
C ARG A 226 10.64 -3.99 19.07
N ILE A 227 9.48 -3.34 19.12
CA ILE A 227 9.16 -2.35 20.18
C ILE A 227 8.99 -3.09 21.52
N GLY A 228 8.30 -4.24 21.51
CA GLY A 228 8.15 -5.12 22.68
C GLY A 228 9.48 -5.69 23.20
N GLN A 229 10.41 -6.04 22.31
CA GLN A 229 11.74 -6.58 22.67
C GLN A 229 12.70 -5.54 23.26
N ILE A 230 12.54 -4.25 22.95
CA ILE A 230 13.48 -3.19 23.39
C ILE A 230 12.97 -2.46 24.64
N ALA A 231 11.66 -2.29 24.78
CA ALA A 231 11.09 -1.45 25.84
C ALA A 231 10.32 -2.22 26.94
N GLY A 232 10.08 -3.52 26.75
CA GLY A 232 9.22 -4.33 27.63
C GLY A 232 7.72 -4.13 27.35
N VAL A 233 6.91 -5.09 27.82
CA VAL A 233 5.45 -5.17 27.54
C VAL A 233 4.69 -3.94 28.07
N ARG A 234 5.04 -3.45 29.28
CA ARG A 234 4.40 -2.28 29.90
C ARG A 234 4.66 -0.99 29.11
N THR A 235 5.91 -0.70 28.77
CA THR A 235 6.28 0.49 27.97
C THR A 235 5.69 0.47 26.57
N SER A 236 5.53 -0.72 25.98
CA SER A 236 4.86 -0.90 24.69
C SER A 236 3.37 -0.52 24.76
N SER A 237 2.71 -0.88 25.85
CA SER A 237 1.28 -0.60 26.08
C SER A 237 1.02 0.89 26.29
N ARG A 238 1.88 1.53 27.08
CA ARG A 238 1.88 2.99 27.26
C ARG A 238 2.05 3.71 25.93
N SER A 239 3.07 3.32 25.17
CA SER A 239 3.37 3.88 23.85
C SER A 239 2.20 3.74 22.87
N ALA A 240 1.46 2.64 22.88
CA ALA A 240 0.27 2.47 22.02
C ALA A 240 -0.88 3.39 22.38
N ASN A 241 -1.21 3.52 23.67
CA ASN A 241 -2.24 4.46 24.12
C ASN A 241 -1.86 5.90 23.75
N PHE A 242 -0.60 6.25 23.93
CA PHE A 242 -0.05 7.55 23.53
C PHE A 242 -0.13 7.77 22.02
N ALA A 243 0.23 6.77 21.22
CA ALA A 243 0.10 6.82 19.77
C ALA A 243 -1.36 7.00 19.34
N ARG A 244 -2.32 6.35 20.02
CA ARG A 244 -3.75 6.56 19.78
C ARG A 244 -4.17 8.01 20.04
N PHE A 245 -3.84 8.56 21.21
CA PHE A 245 -4.17 9.96 21.53
C PHE A 245 -3.55 10.95 20.53
N TYR A 246 -2.31 10.69 20.10
CA TYR A 246 -1.66 11.48 19.05
C TYR A 246 -2.42 11.38 17.72
N ILE A 247 -2.75 10.16 17.27
CA ILE A 247 -3.44 9.93 15.99
C ILE A 247 -4.82 10.60 15.99
N ASP A 248 -5.57 10.52 17.08
CA ASP A 248 -6.89 11.15 17.22
C ASP A 248 -6.79 12.67 17.22
N ARG A 249 -5.79 13.23 17.91
CA ARG A 249 -5.52 14.67 17.88
C ARG A 249 -5.10 15.13 16.48
N PHE A 250 -4.26 14.36 15.79
CA PHE A 250 -3.85 14.67 14.41
C PHE A 250 -5.03 14.64 13.44
N ARG A 251 -5.92 13.63 13.55
CA ARG A 251 -7.17 13.57 12.79
C ARG A 251 -8.06 14.77 13.09
N SER A 252 -8.21 15.15 14.36
CA SER A 252 -9.04 16.28 14.77
C SER A 252 -8.52 17.61 14.22
N LYS A 253 -7.20 17.83 14.23
CA LYS A 253 -6.58 19.01 13.62
C LYS A 253 -6.84 19.06 12.10
N LYS A 254 -6.67 17.94 11.40
CA LYS A 254 -6.98 17.86 9.96
C LYS A 254 -8.45 18.17 9.65
N HIS A 255 -9.36 17.61 10.44
CA HIS A 255 -10.79 17.88 10.32
C HIS A 255 -11.11 19.37 10.55
N ALA A 256 -10.51 20.01 11.56
CA ALA A 256 -10.69 21.44 11.83
C ALA A 256 -10.20 22.34 10.68
N LEU A 257 -9.21 21.88 9.91
CA LEU A 257 -8.69 22.56 8.73
C LEU A 257 -9.46 22.21 7.44
N ASN A 258 -10.47 21.34 7.52
CA ASN A 258 -11.10 20.72 6.35
C ASN A 258 -10.03 20.21 5.34
N ALA A 259 -9.09 19.42 5.85
CA ALA A 259 -7.93 18.98 5.10
C ALA A 259 -7.73 17.47 5.23
N VAL A 260 -7.21 16.86 4.18
CA VAL A 260 -6.81 15.45 4.12
C VAL A 260 -5.36 15.34 3.64
N ASP A 261 -4.63 14.34 4.11
CA ASP A 261 -3.30 14.03 3.59
C ASP A 261 -3.36 12.90 2.54
N PHE A 262 -2.23 12.61 1.89
CA PHE A 262 -2.17 11.53 0.89
C PHE A 262 -2.56 10.15 1.43
N ASP A 263 -2.26 9.87 2.71
CA ASP A 263 -2.65 8.61 3.33
C ASP A 263 -4.17 8.54 3.56
N ASP A 264 -4.81 9.65 3.92
CA ASP A 264 -6.27 9.72 4.05
C ASP A 264 -6.96 9.50 2.70
N LEU A 265 -6.37 9.97 1.60
CA LEU A 265 -6.92 9.71 0.26
C LEU A 265 -6.99 8.21 -0.02
N LEU A 266 -5.89 7.49 0.22
CA LEU A 266 -5.81 6.04 0.00
C LEU A 266 -6.68 5.27 0.98
N LEU A 267 -6.51 5.50 2.28
CA LEU A 267 -7.23 4.77 3.33
C LEU A 267 -8.73 5.09 3.31
N GLY A 268 -9.10 6.35 3.08
CA GLY A 268 -10.48 6.79 2.91
C GLY A 268 -11.13 6.09 1.73
N THR A 269 -10.50 6.09 0.55
CA THR A 269 -11.03 5.42 -0.64
C THR A 269 -11.16 3.91 -0.43
N ARG A 270 -10.15 3.27 0.15
CA ARG A 270 -10.23 1.84 0.51
C ARG A 270 -11.39 1.57 1.46
N ASN A 271 -11.53 2.35 2.53
CA ASN A 271 -12.58 2.16 3.52
C ASN A 271 -13.97 2.40 2.93
N LEU A 272 -14.10 3.40 2.04
CA LEU A 272 -15.31 3.66 1.27
C LEU A 272 -15.70 2.43 0.48
N LEU A 273 -14.77 1.90 -0.32
CA LEU A 273 -14.99 0.73 -1.16
C LEU A 273 -15.25 -0.54 -0.32
N ARG A 274 -14.63 -0.71 0.84
CA ARG A 274 -14.89 -1.87 1.72
C ARG A 274 -16.22 -1.79 2.45
N GLY A 275 -16.58 -0.62 2.95
CA GLY A 275 -17.76 -0.42 3.80
C GLY A 275 -19.06 -0.17 3.05
N HIS A 276 -18.99 0.30 1.80
CA HIS A 276 -20.16 0.72 1.04
C HIS A 276 -20.30 -0.09 -0.25
N ASP A 277 -20.97 -1.23 -0.16
CA ASP A 277 -21.20 -2.16 -1.27
C ASP A 277 -21.85 -1.50 -2.49
N GLY A 278 -22.82 -0.61 -2.27
CA GLY A 278 -23.50 0.11 -3.35
C GLY A 278 -22.54 1.01 -4.15
N ILE A 279 -21.67 1.74 -3.46
CA ILE A 279 -20.67 2.61 -4.09
C ILE A 279 -19.59 1.78 -4.80
N ARG A 280 -19.13 0.70 -4.15
CA ARG A 280 -18.19 -0.23 -4.77
C ARG A 280 -18.75 -0.82 -6.07
N ARG A 281 -20.00 -1.32 -6.05
CA ARG A 281 -20.66 -1.86 -7.26
C ARG A 281 -20.85 -0.80 -8.33
N HIS A 282 -21.26 0.41 -7.96
CA HIS A 282 -21.37 1.53 -8.90
C HIS A 282 -20.08 1.73 -9.70
N TYR A 283 -18.93 1.80 -9.03
CA TYR A 283 -17.64 1.95 -9.73
C TYR A 283 -17.17 0.69 -10.45
N GLN A 284 -17.49 -0.49 -9.92
CA GLN A 284 -17.23 -1.74 -10.64
C GLN A 284 -18.01 -1.80 -11.96
N ASP A 285 -19.26 -1.30 -12.00
CA ASP A 285 -20.07 -1.28 -13.22
C ASP A 285 -19.68 -0.12 -14.15
N GLN A 286 -19.33 1.04 -13.57
CA GLN A 286 -18.92 2.22 -14.33
C GLN A 286 -17.62 1.98 -15.08
N PHE A 287 -16.57 1.48 -14.42
CA PHE A 287 -15.26 1.34 -15.04
C PHE A 287 -15.18 0.02 -15.80
N GLU A 288 -14.96 0.10 -17.11
CA GLU A 288 -14.79 -1.08 -17.97
C GLU A 288 -13.35 -1.58 -17.97
N ALA A 289 -12.38 -0.70 -17.71
CA ALA A 289 -10.97 -1.05 -17.66
C ALA A 289 -10.19 -0.21 -16.63
N LEU A 290 -9.22 -0.86 -15.99
CA LEU A 290 -8.22 -0.29 -15.10
C LEU A 290 -6.84 -0.61 -15.66
N LEU A 291 -6.12 0.44 -16.05
CA LEU A 291 -4.78 0.38 -16.61
C LEU A 291 -3.82 1.01 -15.59
N VAL A 292 -2.90 0.22 -15.04
CA VAL A 292 -2.02 0.69 -13.96
C VAL A 292 -0.56 0.60 -14.39
N ASP A 293 0.09 1.75 -14.49
CA ASP A 293 1.51 1.86 -14.79
C ASP A 293 2.37 1.78 -13.51
N GLU A 294 3.63 1.39 -13.68
CA GLU A 294 4.64 1.25 -12.62
C GLU A 294 4.13 0.49 -11.38
N PHE A 295 3.42 -0.62 -11.60
CA PHE A 295 2.78 -1.38 -10.53
C PHE A 295 3.78 -1.93 -9.49
N GLN A 296 5.07 -2.06 -9.83
CA GLN A 296 6.11 -2.46 -8.87
C GLN A 296 6.27 -1.47 -7.70
N ASP A 297 5.87 -0.22 -7.89
CA ASP A 297 6.00 0.85 -6.90
C ASP A 297 4.71 1.04 -6.07
N THR A 298 3.80 0.08 -6.12
CA THR A 298 2.55 0.07 -5.34
C THR A 298 2.73 -0.51 -3.93
N ASP A 299 1.82 -0.13 -3.04
CA ASP A 299 1.69 -0.68 -1.68
C ASP A 299 0.44 -1.56 -1.52
N GLU A 300 0.25 -2.11 -0.32
CA GLU A 300 -0.89 -3.00 0.02
C GLU A 300 -2.25 -2.31 -0.14
N VAL A 301 -2.35 -1.04 0.25
CA VAL A 301 -3.62 -0.28 0.24
C VAL A 301 -3.99 0.04 -1.20
N GLN A 302 -3.02 0.47 -2.00
CA GLN A 302 -3.21 0.74 -3.43
C GLN A 302 -3.66 -0.51 -4.20
N ALA A 303 -2.97 -1.64 -3.98
CA ALA A 303 -3.34 -2.91 -4.61
C ALA A 303 -4.72 -3.43 -4.16
N GLU A 304 -5.12 -3.17 -2.91
CA GLU A 304 -6.46 -3.48 -2.41
C GLU A 304 -7.53 -2.62 -3.09
N ILE A 305 -7.32 -1.31 -3.25
CA ILE A 305 -8.23 -0.42 -4.00
C ILE A 305 -8.41 -0.92 -5.43
N ILE A 306 -7.31 -1.19 -6.13
CA ILE A 306 -7.32 -1.71 -7.50
C ILE A 306 -8.07 -3.04 -7.56
N SER A 307 -7.82 -3.94 -6.61
CA SER A 307 -8.52 -5.23 -6.51
C SER A 307 -10.02 -5.07 -6.30
N LEU A 308 -10.45 -4.15 -5.42
CA LEU A 308 -11.87 -3.90 -5.13
C LEU A 308 -12.60 -3.36 -6.37
N LEU A 309 -11.97 -2.46 -7.12
CA LEU A 309 -12.56 -1.88 -8.34
C LEU A 309 -12.56 -2.86 -9.52
N ALA A 310 -11.54 -3.71 -9.61
CA ALA A 310 -11.41 -4.72 -10.65
C ALA A 310 -12.19 -6.01 -10.36
N ALA A 311 -12.67 -6.23 -9.12
CA ALA A 311 -13.41 -7.43 -8.75
C ALA A 311 -14.72 -7.59 -9.53
N ASP A 312 -15.12 -8.84 -9.74
CA ASP A 312 -16.42 -9.20 -10.33
C ASP A 312 -17.55 -8.94 -9.32
N PRO A 313 -18.55 -8.09 -9.64
CA PRO A 313 -19.68 -7.85 -8.76
C PRO A 313 -20.46 -9.13 -8.37
N GLN A 314 -20.49 -10.12 -9.25
CA GLN A 314 -21.16 -11.41 -9.03
C GLN A 314 -20.26 -12.42 -8.31
N ASN A 315 -18.93 -12.26 -8.40
CA ASN A 315 -17.96 -13.09 -7.70
C ASN A 315 -16.83 -12.24 -7.10
N PRO A 316 -17.07 -11.60 -5.93
CA PRO A 316 -16.12 -10.62 -5.36
C PRO A 316 -14.73 -11.17 -5.03
N GLY A 317 -14.55 -12.49 -4.97
CA GLY A 317 -13.25 -13.14 -4.78
C GLY A 317 -12.37 -13.13 -6.03
N ARG A 318 -12.95 -12.90 -7.21
CA ARG A 318 -12.26 -12.92 -8.51
C ARG A 318 -12.25 -11.54 -9.16
N LEU A 319 -11.27 -11.32 -10.01
CA LEU A 319 -11.22 -10.18 -10.91
C LEU A 319 -12.24 -10.39 -12.02
N SER A 320 -12.95 -9.32 -12.40
CA SER A 320 -13.74 -9.30 -13.63
C SER A 320 -12.82 -9.62 -14.81
N PRO A 321 -13.22 -10.49 -15.75
CA PRO A 321 -12.45 -10.72 -16.96
C PRO A 321 -12.32 -9.43 -17.79
N ARG A 322 -11.18 -9.23 -18.46
CA ARG A 322 -10.96 -8.11 -19.40
C ARG A 322 -11.03 -6.73 -18.76
N LYS A 323 -10.67 -6.62 -17.49
CA LYS A 323 -10.84 -5.39 -16.72
C LYS A 323 -9.53 -4.81 -16.18
N LEU A 324 -8.55 -5.62 -15.84
CA LEU A 324 -7.30 -5.16 -15.22
C LEU A 324 -6.09 -5.39 -16.12
N MET A 325 -5.34 -4.31 -16.37
CA MET A 325 -4.00 -4.35 -16.92
C MET A 325 -3.03 -3.73 -15.91
N ILE A 326 -1.99 -4.46 -15.54
CA ILE A 326 -0.87 -3.90 -14.78
C ILE A 326 0.40 -3.93 -15.63
N VAL A 327 1.19 -2.86 -15.55
CA VAL A 327 2.46 -2.72 -16.26
C VAL A 327 3.53 -2.40 -15.23
N GLY A 328 4.68 -3.06 -15.33
CA GLY A 328 5.77 -2.79 -14.41
C GLY A 328 7.03 -3.61 -14.66
N ASP A 329 8.05 -3.31 -13.87
CA ASP A 329 9.29 -4.08 -13.81
C ASP A 329 9.77 -4.20 -12.36
N PRO A 330 9.73 -5.39 -11.76
CA PRO A 330 10.27 -5.64 -10.42
C PRO A 330 11.72 -5.17 -10.25
N LYS A 331 12.54 -5.19 -11.31
CA LYS A 331 13.94 -4.73 -11.27
C LYS A 331 14.07 -3.22 -11.07
N GLN A 332 13.00 -2.47 -11.32
CA GLN A 332 12.94 -1.01 -11.21
C GLN A 332 12.25 -0.53 -9.91
N SER A 333 11.85 -1.44 -9.02
CA SER A 333 11.23 -1.10 -7.74
C SER A 333 12.22 -0.39 -6.80
N ILE A 334 12.18 0.94 -6.76
CA ILE A 334 13.10 1.76 -5.95
C ILE A 334 12.39 2.57 -4.84
N TYR A 335 11.06 2.60 -4.82
CA TYR A 335 10.28 3.43 -3.88
C TYR A 335 9.96 2.74 -2.55
N ARG A 336 10.79 1.81 -2.08
CA ARG A 336 10.59 1.11 -0.79
C ARG A 336 10.51 2.08 0.39
N PHE A 337 11.24 3.20 0.34
CA PHE A 337 11.18 4.27 1.35
C PHE A 337 9.82 4.98 1.39
N ARG A 338 9.03 4.92 0.31
CA ARG A 338 7.62 5.35 0.23
C ARG A 338 6.64 4.19 0.38
N ARG A 339 7.08 3.11 1.06
CA ARG A 339 6.27 1.91 1.39
C ARG A 339 5.96 0.96 0.24
N ALA A 340 6.45 1.23 -0.97
CA ALA A 340 6.28 0.32 -2.09
C ALA A 340 6.85 -1.07 -1.78
N ARG A 341 6.17 -2.11 -2.26
CA ARG A 341 6.59 -3.51 -2.05
C ARG A 341 6.50 -4.29 -3.34
N VAL A 342 7.66 -4.67 -3.86
CA VAL A 342 7.75 -5.56 -5.02
C VAL A 342 7.01 -6.90 -4.82
N THR A 343 6.84 -7.38 -3.58
CA THR A 343 6.03 -8.56 -3.28
C THR A 343 4.55 -8.40 -3.62
N VAL A 344 4.01 -7.17 -3.57
CA VAL A 344 2.65 -6.84 -4.01
C VAL A 344 2.50 -7.10 -5.50
N PHE A 345 3.48 -6.69 -6.31
CA PHE A 345 3.53 -6.99 -7.75
C PHE A 345 3.45 -8.50 -8.01
N PHE A 346 4.31 -9.29 -7.35
CA PHE A 346 4.33 -10.74 -7.56
C PHE A 346 3.03 -11.43 -7.14
N ARG A 347 2.40 -11.02 -6.04
CA ARG A 347 1.10 -11.57 -5.64
C ARG A 347 -0.01 -11.22 -6.64
N MET A 348 -0.04 -9.99 -7.14
CA MET A 348 -1.03 -9.60 -8.16
C MET A 348 -0.79 -10.36 -9.47
N LEU A 349 0.47 -10.54 -9.87
CA LEU A 349 0.85 -11.35 -11.04
C LEU A 349 0.36 -12.78 -10.88
N GLN A 350 0.65 -13.43 -9.75
CA GLN A 350 0.18 -14.79 -9.45
C GLN A 350 -1.34 -14.87 -9.52
N ARG A 351 -2.05 -13.94 -8.86
CA ARG A 351 -3.52 -13.88 -8.91
C ARG A 351 -4.05 -13.78 -10.35
N ILE A 352 -3.50 -12.87 -11.16
CA ILE A 352 -3.93 -12.70 -12.56
C ILE A 352 -3.70 -13.99 -13.35
N ARG A 353 -2.57 -14.68 -13.15
CA ARG A 353 -2.27 -15.97 -13.80
C ARG A 353 -3.24 -17.08 -13.36
N ASP A 354 -3.45 -17.23 -12.06
CA ASP A 354 -4.33 -18.27 -11.48
C ASP A 354 -5.79 -18.09 -11.94
N GLU A 355 -6.20 -16.85 -12.20
CA GLU A 355 -7.52 -16.52 -12.71
C GLU A 355 -7.64 -16.57 -14.25
N GLY A 356 -6.61 -17.04 -14.95
CA GLY A 356 -6.62 -17.26 -16.42
C GLY A 356 -6.17 -16.07 -17.26
N GLY A 357 -5.56 -15.06 -16.63
CA GLY A 357 -4.99 -13.88 -17.27
C GLY A 357 -3.69 -14.15 -18.04
N ARG A 358 -3.18 -13.11 -18.70
CA ARG A 358 -2.03 -13.17 -19.60
C ARG A 358 -0.80 -12.48 -18.98
N LEU A 359 0.37 -13.08 -19.16
CA LEU A 359 1.66 -12.43 -18.93
C LEU A 359 2.29 -12.09 -20.29
N GLU A 360 2.63 -10.82 -20.51
CA GLU A 360 3.33 -10.33 -21.69
C GLU A 360 4.69 -9.78 -21.29
N HIS A 361 5.75 -10.16 -22.01
CA HIS A 361 7.10 -9.64 -21.81
C HIS A 361 7.45 -8.64 -22.92
N LEU A 362 7.78 -7.40 -22.55
CA LEU A 362 8.36 -6.41 -23.46
C LEU A 362 9.88 -6.36 -23.22
N GLN A 363 10.64 -6.95 -24.14
CA GLN A 363 12.09 -7.12 -24.02
C GLN A 363 12.89 -6.20 -24.95
N GLU A 364 12.33 -5.78 -26.08
CA GLU A 364 13.02 -4.92 -27.05
C GLU A 364 13.20 -3.51 -26.51
N ASN A 365 14.45 -3.05 -26.40
CA ASN A 365 14.78 -1.70 -25.95
C ASN A 365 14.81 -0.73 -27.14
N TYR A 366 13.99 0.33 -27.09
CA TYR A 366 13.91 1.36 -28.13
C TYR A 366 14.56 2.69 -27.72
N ARG A 367 15.11 2.78 -26.51
CA ARG A 367 15.60 4.04 -25.91
C ARG A 367 17.12 4.16 -25.96
N SER A 368 17.84 3.04 -25.94
CA SER A 368 19.28 2.99 -25.73
C SER A 368 19.96 2.29 -26.89
N ALA A 369 21.15 2.77 -27.27
CA ALA A 369 22.01 2.08 -28.22
C ALA A 369 22.48 0.74 -27.65
N ALA A 370 22.74 -0.24 -28.53
CA ALA A 370 23.12 -1.60 -28.15
C ALA A 370 24.28 -1.66 -27.11
N PRO A 371 25.36 -0.86 -27.21
CA PRO A 371 26.45 -0.93 -26.22
C PRO A 371 26.01 -0.60 -24.78
N ILE A 372 25.05 0.32 -24.60
CA ILE A 372 24.53 0.67 -23.26
C ILE A 372 23.71 -0.48 -22.69
N ALA A 373 22.85 -1.09 -23.53
CA ALA A 373 22.02 -2.21 -23.13
C ALA A 373 22.88 -3.44 -22.76
N GLU A 374 23.89 -3.76 -23.58
CA GLU A 374 24.82 -4.85 -23.33
C GLU A 374 25.62 -4.66 -22.04
N PHE A 375 26.14 -3.44 -21.81
CA PHE A 375 26.83 -3.11 -20.55
C PHE A 375 25.91 -3.31 -19.34
N SER A 376 24.69 -2.78 -19.41
CA SER A 376 23.71 -2.89 -18.32
C SER A 376 23.33 -4.34 -18.04
N ASN A 377 23.19 -5.18 -19.08
CA ASN A 377 22.87 -6.58 -18.95
C ASN A 377 24.00 -7.34 -18.24
N ARG A 378 25.25 -7.18 -18.71
CA ARG A 378 26.42 -7.82 -18.09
C ARG A 378 26.59 -7.40 -16.63
N LEU A 379 26.43 -6.11 -16.33
CA LEU A 379 26.52 -5.62 -14.96
C LEU A 379 25.42 -6.22 -14.07
N SER A 380 24.20 -6.32 -14.59
CA SER A 380 23.08 -6.89 -13.84
C SER A 380 23.25 -8.38 -13.57
N GLU A 381 23.81 -9.14 -14.50
CA GLU A 381 24.13 -10.57 -14.31
C GLU A 381 25.14 -10.80 -13.18
N LEU A 382 26.10 -9.88 -13.02
CA LEU A 382 27.10 -9.94 -11.96
C LEU A 382 26.56 -9.51 -10.59
N MET A 383 25.63 -8.55 -10.57
CA MET A 383 25.22 -7.85 -9.35
C MET A 383 23.86 -8.29 -8.79
N MET A 384 23.00 -8.92 -9.60
CA MET A 384 21.66 -9.31 -9.17
C MET A 384 21.57 -10.83 -8.96
N ASP A 385 21.33 -11.25 -7.71
CA ASP A 385 21.19 -12.65 -7.23
C ASP A 385 20.03 -13.47 -7.84
N GLY A 386 19.50 -13.11 -9.02
CA GLY A 386 18.47 -13.90 -9.70
C GLY A 386 17.11 -13.96 -9.01
N ARG A 387 16.89 -13.29 -7.86
CA ARG A 387 15.57 -13.23 -7.20
C ARG A 387 14.49 -12.51 -8.02
N GLY A 388 14.89 -11.75 -9.04
CA GLY A 388 14.01 -11.20 -10.07
C GLY A 388 13.79 -12.11 -11.29
N LYS A 389 14.46 -13.27 -11.37
CA LYS A 389 14.38 -14.25 -12.48
C LYS A 389 13.31 -15.32 -12.29
N MET A 390 12.46 -15.27 -11.25
CA MET A 390 11.39 -16.26 -11.03
C MET A 390 10.35 -16.36 -12.17
N GLY A 391 10.42 -15.52 -13.21
CA GLY A 391 9.62 -15.65 -14.42
C GLY A 391 10.29 -16.38 -15.59
N GLU A 392 11.61 -16.59 -15.57
CA GLU A 392 12.34 -17.16 -16.72
C GLU A 392 12.39 -18.69 -16.72
N THR A 393 12.22 -19.35 -15.57
CA THR A 393 12.43 -20.80 -15.45
C THR A 393 11.18 -21.67 -15.65
N ALA A 394 10.00 -21.08 -15.88
CA ALA A 394 8.76 -21.84 -16.06
C ALA A 394 8.44 -22.18 -17.53
N ASP A 395 8.99 -21.45 -18.50
CA ASP A 395 8.63 -21.60 -19.93
C ASP A 395 9.74 -22.26 -20.78
N ALA A 396 10.80 -22.79 -20.16
CA ALA A 396 11.87 -23.51 -20.86
C ALA A 396 11.61 -25.03 -21.00
N GLN A 397 10.45 -25.52 -20.55
CA GLN A 397 10.02 -26.93 -20.71
C GLN A 397 8.53 -27.00 -21.00
N ALA A 398 8.10 -26.61 -22.20
CA ALA A 398 6.86 -27.05 -22.83
C ALA A 398 6.99 -26.95 -24.36
#